data_AF-A0A3D5Y4M9-F1
#
_entry.id   AF-A0A3D5Y4M9-F1
#
_cell.length_a   1.000
_cell.length_b   1.000
_cell.length_c   1.000
_cell.angle_alpha   90.00
_cell.angle_beta   90.00
_cell.angle_gamma   90.00
#
_symmetry.space_group_name_H-M   'P 1'
#
loop_
_entity.id
_entity.type
_entity.pdbx_description
1 polymer ?
#
loop_
_entity_poly.entity_id
_entity_poly.type
_entity_poly.pdbx_seq_one_letter_code
_entity_poly.pdbx_strand_id
1 'polypeptide(L)'
;MNNSKGRPGYCAVVVLVSLVCGSHSVSAGHTSYDRVSAKHKGPWHHDLVIKRSNTSRFGRGGQLIVEGAHVPSLVESGAKVFAYFQWFPRDSHGQAWFDHIGMATAPIATDDWTKPTGVEFVGVPDTILGHRTRPMDPVAVSLPDGGIRLYFTLEPMRSRDPGDARIHSAFSHDGRRFVYEPGSRFRIDGTDVRDAAIAYFNGQWHMYCPDQKHRGTGYHALSDDGLTFVRQKDVRVREKGDWLGHTAVVGEKLYFFGTVWQGSSMDGNKWQSGRSLGTGPDPAVIRLSNGTWLAGTTPKRNQ
;
A
#
# COMPACT_ATOMS: atom_id res chain seq x y z
N MET A 1 10.14 -62.92 -36.60
CA MET A 1 9.01 -62.81 -35.67
C MET A 1 9.52 -62.21 -34.36
N ASN A 2 8.88 -61.12 -33.92
CA ASN A 2 8.94 -60.44 -32.61
C ASN A 2 10.32 -60.11 -31.99
N ASN A 3 10.67 -58.82 -31.84
CA ASN A 3 10.19 -58.09 -30.65
C ASN A 3 10.46 -56.57 -30.68
N SER A 4 9.40 -55.87 -30.27
CA SER A 4 9.21 -54.52 -29.73
C SER A 4 10.39 -53.55 -29.52
N LYS A 5 10.21 -52.35 -30.09
CA LYS A 5 10.84 -51.07 -29.70
C LYS A 5 10.35 -50.63 -28.31
N GLY A 6 11.26 -50.43 -27.37
CA GLY A 6 11.01 -49.73 -26.10
C GLY A 6 11.33 -48.23 -26.23
N ARG A 7 10.40 -47.36 -25.83
CA ARG A 7 10.63 -45.92 -25.65
C ARG A 7 11.25 -45.69 -24.25
N PRO A 8 12.22 -44.78 -24.08
CA PRO A 8 12.69 -44.39 -22.75
C PRO A 8 11.67 -43.45 -22.09
N GLY A 9 11.25 -43.79 -20.87
CA GLY A 9 10.41 -42.97 -20.01
C GLY A 9 11.20 -41.82 -19.41
N TYR A 10 10.60 -40.63 -19.41
CA TYR A 10 11.09 -39.46 -18.68
C TYR A 10 10.85 -39.66 -17.18
N CYS A 11 11.91 -39.79 -16.40
CA CYS A 11 11.85 -39.70 -14.94
C CYS A 11 11.77 -38.21 -14.56
N ALA A 12 10.58 -37.75 -14.17
CA ALA A 12 10.41 -36.45 -13.54
C ALA A 12 10.99 -36.51 -12.13
N VAL A 13 12.15 -35.86 -11.91
CA VAL A 13 12.68 -35.61 -10.58
C VAL A 13 11.90 -34.44 -9.98
N VAL A 14 10.94 -34.76 -9.11
CA VAL A 14 10.29 -33.76 -8.26
C VAL A 14 11.25 -33.42 -7.14
N VAL A 15 11.93 -32.28 -7.24
CA VAL A 15 12.70 -31.72 -6.13
C VAL A 15 11.72 -31.05 -5.17
N LEU A 16 11.39 -31.75 -4.08
CA LEU A 16 10.67 -31.16 -2.95
C LEU A 16 11.65 -30.25 -2.20
N VAL A 17 11.56 -28.94 -2.43
CA VAL A 17 12.23 -27.95 -1.60
C VAL A 17 11.37 -27.72 -0.36
N SER A 18 11.74 -28.38 0.73
CA SER A 18 11.16 -28.12 2.05
C SER A 18 11.64 -26.75 2.55
N LEU A 19 10.87 -25.69 2.27
CA LEU A 19 11.04 -24.39 2.91
C LEU A 19 10.70 -24.53 4.40
N VAL A 20 11.73 -24.55 5.25
CA VAL A 20 11.57 -24.35 6.69
C VAL A 20 11.19 -22.89 6.91
N CYS A 21 9.89 -22.59 6.79
CA CYS A 21 9.33 -21.29 7.11
C CYS A 21 9.30 -21.11 8.63
N GLY A 22 10.36 -20.57 9.21
CA GLY A 22 10.30 -19.96 10.53
C GLY A 22 9.33 -18.77 10.48
N SER A 23 8.20 -18.86 11.15
CA SER A 23 7.34 -17.71 11.42
C SER A 23 8.07 -16.78 12.39
N HIS A 24 8.68 -15.72 11.86
CA HIS A 24 9.26 -14.68 12.69
C HIS A 24 8.17 -13.63 12.93
N SER A 25 7.48 -13.74 14.06
CA SER A 25 6.72 -12.63 14.61
C SER A 25 7.71 -11.65 15.23
N VAL A 26 8.07 -10.61 14.50
CA VAL A 26 8.90 -9.53 15.04
C VAL A 26 8.03 -8.72 15.99
N SER A 27 8.15 -8.97 17.29
CA SER A 27 7.75 -8.00 18.32
C SER A 27 8.77 -6.87 18.28
N ALA A 28 8.42 -5.76 17.64
CA ALA A 28 9.17 -4.52 17.81
C ALA A 28 9.17 -4.17 19.30
N GLY A 29 10.34 -3.84 19.86
CA GLY A 29 10.44 -3.41 21.25
C GLY A 29 9.54 -2.21 21.47
N HIS A 30 8.42 -2.43 22.16
CA HIS A 30 7.46 -1.40 22.48
C HIS A 30 8.14 -0.34 23.33
N THR A 31 8.66 0.72 22.71
CA THR A 31 8.64 2.02 23.38
C THR A 31 7.18 2.31 23.64
N SER A 32 6.81 2.04 24.89
CA SER A 32 5.48 2.08 25.44
C SER A 32 4.73 3.35 25.03
N TYR A 33 3.41 3.18 25.02
CA TYR A 33 2.35 4.19 25.06
C TYR A 33 2.72 5.53 25.75
N ASP A 34 3.68 5.53 26.68
CA ASP A 34 4.24 6.68 27.39
C ASP A 34 4.81 7.80 26.50
N ARG A 35 5.17 7.52 25.23
CA ARG A 35 5.60 8.58 24.29
C ARG A 35 4.45 9.25 23.52
N VAL A 36 3.24 8.71 23.56
CA VAL A 36 2.04 9.33 22.99
C VAL A 36 1.48 10.33 24.00
N SER A 37 2.27 11.36 24.32
CA SER A 37 1.75 12.46 25.12
C SER A 37 0.67 13.19 24.31
N ALA A 38 -0.43 13.57 24.97
CA ALA A 38 -1.46 14.42 24.37
C ALA A 38 -0.91 15.76 23.83
N LYS A 39 0.34 16.12 24.18
CA LYS A 39 1.02 17.35 23.75
C LYS A 39 1.62 17.27 22.34
N HIS A 40 1.90 16.08 21.78
CA HIS A 40 2.52 15.95 20.46
C HIS A 40 1.50 15.63 19.37
N LYS A 41 1.42 16.50 18.36
CA LYS A 41 0.67 16.30 17.13
C LYS A 41 1.38 15.23 16.30
N GLY A 42 0.69 14.14 15.96
CA GLY A 42 1.22 13.02 15.20
C GLY A 42 0.10 12.16 14.62
N PRO A 43 0.42 11.18 13.76
CA PRO A 43 -0.55 10.39 13.01
C PRO A 43 -1.50 9.58 13.91
N TRP A 44 -1.09 9.26 15.15
CA TRP A 44 -1.91 8.61 16.18
C TRP A 44 -3.13 9.41 16.68
N HIS A 45 -3.32 10.65 16.22
CA HIS A 45 -4.52 11.48 16.46
C HIS A 45 -5.50 11.48 15.29
N HIS A 46 -5.26 10.65 14.28
CA HIS A 46 -6.13 10.50 13.12
C HIS A 46 -6.87 9.17 13.19
N ASP A 47 -8.04 9.13 12.58
CA ASP A 47 -8.88 7.94 12.50
C ASP A 47 -9.21 7.64 11.04
N LEU A 48 -9.38 6.36 10.69
CA LEU A 48 -9.76 5.97 9.34
C LEU A 48 -11.28 6.00 9.18
N VAL A 49 -11.71 6.79 8.21
CA VAL A 49 -13.11 6.99 7.83
C VAL A 49 -13.32 6.59 6.38
N ILE A 50 -14.36 5.80 6.11
CA ILE A 50 -14.77 5.35 4.77
C ILE A 50 -15.94 6.19 4.24
N LYS A 51 -15.91 6.47 2.94
CA LYS A 51 -16.91 7.26 2.21
C LYS A 51 -17.29 6.56 0.91
N ARG A 52 -18.57 6.56 0.58
CA ARG A 52 -19.09 6.09 -0.72
C ARG A 52 -19.62 7.23 -1.57
N SER A 53 -19.53 7.07 -2.88
CA SER A 53 -20.10 7.99 -3.87
C SER A 53 -20.37 7.27 -5.18
N ASN A 54 -21.31 7.79 -5.97
CA ASN A 54 -21.50 7.35 -7.36
C ASN A 54 -20.54 8.03 -8.34
N THR A 55 -19.72 8.96 -7.85
CA THR A 55 -18.73 9.70 -8.64
C THR A 55 -17.39 9.77 -7.90
N SER A 56 -16.33 10.25 -8.54
CA SER A 56 -15.03 10.48 -7.88
C SER A 56 -15.03 11.65 -6.86
N ARG A 57 -16.20 12.24 -6.57
CA ARG A 57 -16.37 13.35 -5.62
C ARG A 57 -17.06 12.84 -4.36
N PHE A 58 -16.56 13.25 -3.20
CA PHE A 58 -17.05 12.74 -1.91
C PHE A 58 -17.60 13.87 -1.03
N GLY A 59 -18.54 13.52 -0.16
CA GLY A 59 -19.01 14.39 0.92
C GLY A 59 -17.96 14.55 2.03
N ARG A 60 -18.24 15.45 2.98
CA ARG A 60 -17.36 15.64 4.16
C ARG A 60 -17.52 14.54 5.20
N GLY A 61 -18.70 13.95 5.32
CA GLY A 61 -18.98 12.84 6.25
C GLY A 61 -18.33 11.51 5.83
N GLY A 62 -18.58 10.48 6.63
CA GLY A 62 -18.15 9.10 6.38
C GLY A 62 -18.33 8.23 7.63
N GLN A 63 -18.15 6.93 7.47
CA GLN A 63 -18.22 5.94 8.55
C GLN A 63 -16.83 5.76 9.17
N LEU A 64 -16.71 5.96 10.48
CA LEU A 64 -15.52 5.57 11.23
C LEU A 64 -15.37 4.05 11.19
N ILE A 65 -14.19 3.56 10.78
CA ILE A 65 -13.91 2.12 10.73
C ILE A 65 -12.76 1.71 11.65
N VAL A 66 -11.76 2.58 11.86
CA VAL A 66 -10.61 2.29 12.72
C VAL A 66 -10.18 3.56 13.44
N GLU A 67 -10.10 3.49 14.76
CA GLU A 67 -9.47 4.55 15.57
C GLU A 67 -7.94 4.44 15.52
N GLY A 68 -7.25 5.56 15.37
CA GLY A 68 -5.80 5.59 15.36
C GLY A 68 -5.25 4.95 14.09
N ALA A 69 -5.49 5.55 12.93
CA ALA A 69 -5.02 5.05 11.64
C ALA A 69 -4.64 6.19 10.70
N HIS A 70 -3.60 5.97 9.90
CA HIS A 70 -3.12 6.90 8.89
C HIS A 70 -2.68 6.15 7.62
N VAL A 71 -2.36 6.88 6.54
CA VAL A 71 -1.83 6.36 5.27
C VAL A 71 -2.63 5.16 4.75
N PRO A 72 -3.93 5.34 4.44
CA PRO A 72 -4.76 4.24 4.02
C PRO A 72 -4.43 3.82 2.58
N SER A 73 -4.65 2.54 2.29
CA SER A 73 -4.80 2.00 0.95
C SER A 73 -6.03 1.11 0.89
N LEU A 74 -6.71 1.13 -0.25
CA LEU A 74 -7.89 0.33 -0.50
C LEU A 74 -7.64 -0.53 -1.74
N VAL A 75 -8.06 -1.79 -1.67
CA VAL A 75 -8.02 -2.69 -2.82
C VAL A 75 -9.24 -3.61 -2.80
N GLU A 76 -9.86 -3.79 -3.96
CA GLU A 76 -10.88 -4.82 -4.16
C GLU A 76 -10.20 -6.12 -4.58
N SER A 77 -10.47 -7.21 -3.84
CA SER A 77 -10.03 -8.56 -4.21
C SER A 77 -11.13 -9.57 -3.94
N GLY A 78 -11.50 -10.32 -4.98
CA GLY A 78 -12.66 -11.21 -4.95
C GLY A 78 -13.95 -10.46 -4.60
N ALA A 79 -14.68 -10.94 -3.59
CA ALA A 79 -15.94 -10.31 -3.14
C ALA A 79 -15.75 -9.28 -2.01
N LYS A 80 -14.50 -8.93 -1.67
CA LYS A 80 -14.16 -8.09 -0.53
C LYS A 80 -13.38 -6.85 -0.94
N VAL A 81 -13.50 -5.83 -0.11
CA VAL A 81 -12.57 -4.71 -0.05
C VAL A 81 -11.65 -4.94 1.14
N PHE A 82 -10.36 -4.72 0.92
CA PHE A 82 -9.33 -4.67 1.95
C PHE A 82 -8.92 -3.21 2.13
N ALA A 83 -8.91 -2.77 3.39
CA ALA A 83 -8.26 -1.53 3.81
C ALA A 83 -6.97 -1.90 4.52
N TYR A 84 -5.85 -1.40 4.03
CA TYR A 84 -4.56 -1.39 4.72
C TYR A 84 -4.26 0.01 5.21
N PHE A 85 -3.59 0.14 6.34
CA PHE A 85 -3.29 1.44 6.93
C PHE A 85 -2.13 1.32 7.91
N GLN A 86 -1.41 2.40 8.12
CA GLN A 86 -0.52 2.49 9.27
C GLN A 86 -1.37 2.62 10.55
N TRP A 87 -1.17 1.71 11.50
CA TRP A 87 -2.07 1.52 12.63
C TRP A 87 -1.44 2.00 13.93
N PHE A 88 -2.20 2.76 14.71
CA PHE A 88 -1.82 3.33 16.01
C PHE A 88 -2.86 2.94 17.07
N PRO A 89 -3.02 1.63 17.34
CA PRO A 89 -3.97 1.13 18.32
C PRO A 89 -3.68 1.70 19.72
N ARG A 90 -4.76 1.93 20.47
CA ARG A 90 -4.70 2.44 21.84
C ARG A 90 -5.11 1.40 22.88
N ASP A 91 -5.81 0.36 22.47
CA ASP A 91 -6.13 -0.74 23.35
C ASP A 91 -4.93 -1.68 23.54
N SER A 92 -4.93 -2.41 24.64
CA SER A 92 -3.86 -3.34 25.00
C SER A 92 -3.74 -4.53 24.04
N HIS A 93 -4.79 -4.90 23.30
CA HIS A 93 -4.77 -6.03 22.39
C HIS A 93 -4.05 -5.67 21.08
N GLY A 94 -4.17 -4.43 20.63
CA GLY A 94 -3.51 -3.90 19.45
C GLY A 94 -2.11 -3.38 19.71
N GLN A 95 -1.67 -3.18 20.96
CA GLN A 95 -0.39 -2.54 21.29
C GLN A 95 0.82 -3.18 20.58
N ALA A 96 0.79 -4.51 20.36
CA ALA A 96 1.78 -5.26 19.58
C ALA A 96 2.01 -4.70 18.15
N TRP A 97 0.98 -4.05 17.60
CA TRP A 97 0.90 -3.53 16.23
C TRP A 97 1.02 -2.01 16.15
N PHE A 98 1.40 -1.34 17.25
CA PHE A 98 1.63 0.09 17.21
C PHE A 98 2.64 0.45 16.12
N ASP A 99 2.24 1.36 15.23
CA ASP A 99 3.02 1.87 14.12
C ASP A 99 3.35 0.83 13.03
N HIS A 100 2.64 -0.31 13.01
CA HIS A 100 2.73 -1.32 11.95
C HIS A 100 1.60 -1.17 10.94
N ILE A 101 1.68 -1.90 9.83
CA ILE A 101 0.55 -2.01 8.89
C ILE A 101 -0.55 -2.86 9.53
N GLY A 102 -1.71 -2.25 9.72
CA GLY A 102 -2.96 -2.92 10.05
C GLY A 102 -3.83 -3.14 8.82
N MET A 103 -4.85 -3.97 8.99
CA MET A 103 -5.85 -4.24 7.98
C MET A 103 -7.26 -4.38 8.56
N ALA A 104 -8.26 -4.05 7.74
CA ALA A 104 -9.67 -4.37 7.95
C ALA A 104 -10.29 -4.77 6.60
N THR A 105 -11.37 -5.56 6.62
CA THR A 105 -12.05 -5.99 5.39
C THR A 105 -13.55 -5.78 5.50
N ALA A 106 -14.21 -5.57 4.36
CA ALA A 106 -15.66 -5.55 4.25
C ALA A 106 -16.10 -6.27 2.95
N PRO A 107 -17.27 -6.91 2.90
CA PRO A 107 -17.88 -7.32 1.63
C PRO A 107 -18.10 -6.11 0.71
N ILE A 108 -17.95 -6.23 -0.61
CA ILE A 108 -18.17 -5.09 -1.55
C ILE A 108 -19.58 -4.50 -1.41
N ALA A 109 -20.57 -5.37 -1.16
CA ALA A 109 -21.98 -5.05 -1.10
C ALA A 109 -22.40 -4.34 0.20
N THR A 110 -21.62 -4.43 1.27
CA THR A 110 -21.94 -3.83 2.56
C THR A 110 -20.75 -3.00 3.07
N ASP A 111 -20.95 -2.24 4.14
CA ASP A 111 -19.84 -1.57 4.84
C ASP A 111 -19.65 -2.19 6.24
N ASP A 112 -19.83 -3.52 6.30
CA ASP A 112 -19.66 -4.31 7.51
C ASP A 112 -18.17 -4.63 7.70
N TRP A 113 -17.42 -3.61 8.13
CA TRP A 113 -15.99 -3.70 8.34
C TRP A 113 -15.66 -4.59 9.54
N THR A 114 -14.71 -5.51 9.35
CA THR A 114 -14.13 -6.29 10.45
C THR A 114 -13.36 -5.39 11.41
N LYS A 115 -13.19 -5.83 12.66
CA LYS A 115 -12.23 -5.21 13.57
C LYS A 115 -10.82 -5.21 12.96
N PRO A 116 -10.00 -4.17 13.20
CA PRO A 116 -8.65 -4.10 12.68
C PRO A 116 -7.77 -5.21 13.26
N THR A 117 -6.88 -5.75 12.43
CA THR A 117 -5.84 -6.70 12.83
C THR A 117 -4.51 -6.29 12.19
N GLY A 118 -3.38 -6.79 12.71
CA GLY A 118 -2.08 -6.56 12.08
C GLY A 118 -1.83 -7.43 10.86
N VAL A 119 -1.02 -6.90 9.93
CA VAL A 119 -0.49 -7.63 8.78
C VAL A 119 0.81 -8.33 9.16
N GLU A 120 0.93 -9.61 8.82
CA GLU A 120 2.11 -10.42 9.09
C GLU A 120 3.02 -10.47 7.86
N PHE A 121 4.32 -10.20 8.04
CA PHE A 121 5.32 -10.33 6.98
C PHE A 121 6.24 -11.53 7.25
N VAL A 122 6.45 -12.35 6.23
CA VAL A 122 7.30 -13.55 6.30
C VAL A 122 8.49 -13.39 5.35
N GLY A 123 9.68 -13.75 5.82
CA GLY A 123 10.87 -13.82 4.96
C GLY A 123 11.52 -12.47 4.64
N VAL A 124 11.19 -11.41 5.40
CA VAL A 124 11.92 -10.14 5.31
C VAL A 124 13.30 -10.33 5.98
N PRO A 125 14.42 -10.03 5.30
CA PRO A 125 15.74 -10.19 5.89
C PRO A 125 15.96 -9.30 7.13
N ASP A 126 16.55 -9.85 8.19
CA ASP A 126 16.88 -9.11 9.43
C ASP A 126 17.78 -7.89 9.19
N THR A 127 18.57 -7.91 8.10
CA THR A 127 19.41 -6.79 7.69
C THR A 127 18.61 -5.53 7.35
N ILE A 128 17.32 -5.69 6.99
CA ILE A 128 16.41 -4.60 6.67
C ILE A 128 15.20 -4.52 7.61
N LEU A 129 14.83 -5.60 8.32
CA LEU A 129 13.77 -5.61 9.32
C LEU A 129 14.35 -5.72 10.74
N GLY A 130 14.88 -4.60 11.25
CA GLY A 130 15.45 -4.53 12.60
C GLY A 130 14.45 -4.03 13.66
N HIS A 131 14.84 -4.02 14.94
CA HIS A 131 13.99 -3.58 16.08
C HIS A 131 13.37 -2.17 15.94
N ARG A 132 13.91 -1.31 15.07
CA ARG A 132 13.43 0.06 14.80
C ARG A 132 12.94 0.26 13.37
N THR A 133 12.99 -0.77 12.54
CA THR A 133 12.50 -0.74 11.17
C THR A 133 11.23 -1.57 11.09
N ARG A 134 10.24 -1.07 10.36
CA ARG A 134 8.99 -1.79 10.11
C ARG A 134 8.45 -1.35 8.75
N PRO A 135 7.67 -2.22 8.07
CA PRO A 135 6.87 -1.83 6.92
C PRO A 135 5.96 -0.65 7.26
N MET A 136 5.97 0.38 6.42
CA MET A 136 5.15 1.59 6.54
C MET A 136 4.54 1.95 5.18
N ASP A 137 3.64 2.93 5.18
CA ASP A 137 3.06 3.54 3.97
C ASP A 137 2.51 2.51 2.95
N PRO A 138 1.50 1.71 3.36
CA PRO A 138 1.02 0.61 2.54
C PRO A 138 0.33 1.10 1.26
N VAL A 139 0.56 0.41 0.14
CA VAL A 139 -0.31 0.45 -1.04
C VAL A 139 -0.53 -0.95 -1.59
N ALA A 140 -1.79 -1.35 -1.74
CA ALA A 140 -2.17 -2.68 -2.16
C ALA A 140 -2.77 -2.69 -3.57
N VAL A 141 -2.47 -3.74 -4.33
CA VAL A 141 -3.02 -4.00 -5.65
C VAL A 141 -3.43 -5.46 -5.77
N SER A 142 -4.53 -5.71 -6.48
CA SER A 142 -4.95 -7.07 -6.82
C SER A 142 -4.22 -7.54 -8.06
N LEU A 143 -3.85 -8.81 -8.07
CA LEU A 143 -3.17 -9.48 -9.17
C LEU A 143 -4.14 -10.41 -9.93
N PRO A 144 -3.85 -10.74 -11.20
CA PRO A 144 -4.72 -11.58 -12.01
C PRO A 144 -4.96 -12.99 -11.45
N ASP A 145 -4.07 -13.49 -10.61
CA ASP A 145 -4.18 -14.78 -9.93
C ASP A 145 -5.06 -14.74 -8.65
N GLY A 146 -5.68 -13.59 -8.37
CA GLY A 146 -6.49 -13.35 -7.18
C GLY A 146 -5.69 -13.03 -5.92
N GLY A 147 -4.36 -13.00 -6.00
CA GLY A 147 -3.50 -12.54 -4.93
C GLY A 147 -3.52 -11.01 -4.78
N ILE A 148 -3.01 -10.56 -3.63
CA ILE A 148 -2.77 -9.15 -3.33
C ILE A 148 -1.25 -8.97 -3.22
N ARG A 149 -0.71 -8.00 -3.97
CA ARG A 149 0.63 -7.48 -3.73
C ARG A 149 0.51 -6.20 -2.90
N LEU A 150 1.19 -6.19 -1.77
CA LEU A 150 1.31 -5.03 -0.88
C LEU A 150 2.69 -4.43 -1.08
N TYR A 151 2.76 -3.18 -1.51
CA TYR A 151 3.98 -2.38 -1.49
C TYR A 151 4.03 -1.55 -0.22
N PHE A 152 5.23 -1.29 0.27
CA PHE A 152 5.46 -0.57 1.52
C PHE A 152 6.86 0.02 1.56
N THR A 153 7.02 1.08 2.35
CA THR A 153 8.32 1.67 2.65
C THR A 153 9.06 0.80 3.67
N LEU A 154 10.36 0.56 3.44
CA LEU A 154 11.30 0.15 4.48
C LEU A 154 12.48 1.12 4.55
N GLU A 155 12.99 1.29 5.77
CA GLU A 155 14.16 2.10 6.08
C GLU A 155 15.16 1.30 6.92
N PRO A 156 16.32 0.91 6.38
CA PRO A 156 17.29 0.11 7.11
C PRO A 156 17.78 0.83 8.39
N MET A 157 18.04 0.02 9.42
CA MET A 157 18.37 0.49 10.77
C MET A 157 19.73 1.21 10.88
N ARG A 158 20.71 0.89 10.02
CA ARG A 158 22.14 1.14 10.26
C ARG A 158 22.66 2.47 9.71
N SER A 159 21.93 3.12 8.82
CA SER A 159 22.24 4.44 8.29
C SER A 159 20.94 5.23 8.17
N ARG A 160 21.01 6.53 8.41
CA ARG A 160 19.97 7.50 8.00
C ARG A 160 20.53 8.35 6.88
N ASP A 161 21.34 7.71 6.04
CA ASP A 161 21.91 8.41 4.91
C ASP A 161 20.78 8.64 3.90
N PRO A 162 20.72 9.81 3.26
CA PRO A 162 19.72 10.05 2.23
C PRO A 162 19.73 8.92 1.19
N GLY A 163 18.58 8.30 0.90
CA GLY A 163 18.48 7.16 -0.05
C GLY A 163 18.29 5.79 0.59
N ASP A 164 18.17 5.75 1.91
CA ASP A 164 17.93 4.51 2.66
C ASP A 164 16.47 4.08 2.61
N ALA A 165 15.51 5.03 2.58
CA ALA A 165 14.10 4.71 2.43
C ALA A 165 13.79 4.24 1.00
N ARG A 166 13.22 3.03 0.88
CA ARG A 166 12.94 2.40 -0.41
C ARG A 166 11.58 1.71 -0.40
N ILE A 167 11.03 1.55 -1.59
CA ILE A 167 9.78 0.80 -1.78
C ILE A 167 10.12 -0.68 -1.91
N HIS A 168 9.41 -1.50 -1.13
CA HIS A 168 9.46 -2.96 -1.15
C HIS A 168 8.08 -3.52 -1.44
N SER A 169 7.98 -4.84 -1.60
CA SER A 169 6.71 -5.52 -1.75
C SER A 169 6.70 -6.90 -1.12
N ALA A 170 5.49 -7.39 -0.90
CA ALA A 170 5.20 -8.74 -0.45
C ALA A 170 3.86 -9.20 -1.05
N PHE A 171 3.68 -10.52 -1.16
CA PHE A 171 2.54 -11.14 -1.82
C PHE A 171 1.71 -11.98 -0.83
N SER A 172 0.39 -11.97 -0.99
CA SER A 172 -0.53 -12.79 -0.19
C SER A 172 -1.75 -13.24 -0.99
N HIS A 173 -2.23 -14.46 -0.72
CA HIS A 173 -3.55 -14.91 -1.19
C HIS A 173 -4.68 -14.66 -0.17
N ASP A 174 -4.36 -14.50 1.12
CA ASP A 174 -5.37 -14.26 2.16
C ASP A 174 -5.50 -12.78 2.55
N GLY A 175 -4.58 -11.94 2.08
CA GLY A 175 -4.53 -10.51 2.34
C GLY A 175 -4.10 -10.15 3.76
N ARG A 176 -3.64 -11.10 4.58
CA ARG A 176 -3.16 -10.87 5.96
C ARG A 176 -1.73 -11.32 6.18
N ARG A 177 -1.35 -12.49 5.68
CA ARG A 177 0.01 -13.03 5.77
C ARG A 177 0.70 -12.86 4.43
N PHE A 178 1.69 -11.99 4.40
CA PHE A 178 2.43 -11.62 3.20
C PHE A 178 3.82 -12.23 3.19
N VAL A 179 4.16 -12.87 2.08
CA VAL A 179 5.51 -13.39 1.81
C VAL A 179 6.31 -12.32 1.10
N TYR A 180 7.43 -11.91 1.70
CA TYR A 180 8.32 -10.89 1.17
C TYR A 180 8.82 -11.25 -0.22
N GLU A 181 8.78 -10.29 -1.15
CA GLU A 181 9.38 -10.43 -2.47
C GLU A 181 10.80 -9.83 -2.42
N PRO A 182 11.87 -10.62 -2.61
CA PRO A 182 13.24 -10.17 -2.40
C PRO A 182 13.66 -8.95 -3.22
N GLY A 183 14.23 -7.94 -2.56
CA GLY A 183 14.76 -6.72 -3.17
C GLY A 183 13.85 -5.50 -3.04
N SER A 184 14.41 -4.32 -3.32
CA SER A 184 13.64 -3.07 -3.43
C SER A 184 12.98 -2.98 -4.80
N ARG A 185 11.71 -2.58 -4.84
CA ARG A 185 10.93 -2.31 -6.05
C ARG A 185 11.37 -1.02 -6.72
N PHE A 186 11.71 0.00 -5.92
CA PHE A 186 12.12 1.31 -6.42
C PHE A 186 13.02 2.03 -5.41
N ARG A 187 14.04 2.72 -5.92
CA ARG A 187 14.97 3.57 -5.17
C ARG A 187 15.52 4.67 -6.07
N ILE A 188 15.98 5.76 -5.46
CA ILE A 188 16.74 6.82 -6.12
C ILE A 188 17.99 7.08 -5.27
N ASP A 189 19.16 7.06 -5.88
CA ASP A 189 20.41 7.24 -5.14
C ASP A 189 20.44 8.62 -4.45
N GLY A 190 20.81 8.65 -3.16
CA GLY A 190 20.84 9.87 -2.37
C GLY A 190 19.47 10.45 -1.99
N THR A 191 18.36 9.74 -2.27
CA THR A 191 17.00 10.24 -2.08
C THR A 191 16.08 9.20 -1.46
N ASP A 192 15.51 9.52 -0.30
CA ASP A 192 14.49 8.71 0.34
C ASP A 192 13.22 8.65 -0.52
N VAL A 193 12.76 7.43 -0.80
CA VAL A 193 11.52 7.17 -1.55
C VAL A 193 10.52 6.47 -0.63
N ARG A 194 9.33 7.06 -0.52
CA ARG A 194 8.28 6.71 0.45
C ARG A 194 6.90 6.87 -0.17
N ASP A 195 5.87 6.42 0.53
CA ASP A 195 4.48 6.75 0.22
C ASP A 195 4.08 6.46 -1.24
N ALA A 196 4.31 5.23 -1.68
CA ALA A 196 4.02 4.85 -3.05
C ALA A 196 2.52 4.82 -3.35
N ALA A 197 2.16 5.21 -4.57
CA ALA A 197 0.88 4.93 -5.19
C ALA A 197 1.10 4.09 -6.45
N ILE A 198 0.34 3.01 -6.62
CA ILE A 198 0.57 1.99 -7.67
C ILE A 198 -0.70 1.73 -8.46
N ALA A 199 -0.58 1.68 -9.79
CA ALA A 199 -1.65 1.22 -10.68
C ALA A 199 -1.09 0.39 -11.83
N TYR A 200 -1.81 -0.65 -12.23
CA TYR A 200 -1.62 -1.27 -13.55
C TYR A 200 -2.52 -0.57 -14.55
N PHE A 201 -1.93 0.13 -15.52
CA PHE A 201 -2.63 1.00 -16.47
C PHE A 201 -1.96 0.92 -17.84
N ASN A 202 -2.76 0.84 -18.91
CA ASN A 202 -2.27 0.72 -20.29
C ASN A 202 -1.20 -0.36 -20.51
N GLY A 203 -1.37 -1.52 -19.85
CA GLY A 203 -0.46 -2.66 -20.01
C GLY A 203 0.84 -2.56 -19.21
N GLN A 204 0.98 -1.57 -18.32
CA GLN A 204 2.20 -1.38 -17.53
C GLN A 204 1.87 -1.00 -16.09
N TRP A 205 2.76 -1.34 -15.15
CA TRP A 205 2.69 -0.85 -13.78
C TRP A 205 3.28 0.55 -13.70
N HIS A 206 2.53 1.47 -13.10
CA HIS A 206 2.95 2.82 -12.78
C HIS A 206 3.14 2.94 -11.27
N MET A 207 4.29 3.47 -10.85
CA MET A 207 4.54 3.86 -9.47
C MET A 207 4.78 5.36 -9.38
N TYR A 208 4.11 6.00 -8.42
CA TYR A 208 4.31 7.38 -8.07
C TYR A 208 4.72 7.50 -6.61
N CYS A 209 5.67 8.37 -6.30
CA CYS A 209 6.04 8.73 -4.93
C CYS A 209 6.19 10.26 -4.84
N PRO A 210 5.81 10.90 -3.72
CA PRO A 210 5.99 12.34 -3.57
C PRO A 210 7.48 12.70 -3.51
N ASP A 211 7.86 13.76 -4.23
CA ASP A 211 9.12 14.44 -3.94
C ASP A 211 8.90 15.36 -2.74
N GLN A 212 9.31 14.88 -1.56
CA GLN A 212 9.13 15.61 -0.30
C GLN A 212 9.86 16.96 -0.25
N LYS A 213 10.81 17.22 -1.16
CA LYS A 213 11.54 18.50 -1.26
C LYS A 213 10.86 19.49 -2.21
N HIS A 214 10.13 19.00 -3.21
CA HIS A 214 9.54 19.83 -4.27
C HIS A 214 8.03 19.60 -4.36
N ARG A 215 7.25 20.45 -3.69
CA ARG A 215 5.78 20.37 -3.68
C ARG A 215 5.19 20.26 -5.08
N GLY A 216 4.17 19.41 -5.23
CA GLY A 216 3.50 19.14 -6.51
C GLY A 216 4.34 18.33 -7.51
N THR A 217 5.56 17.93 -7.17
CA THR A 217 6.41 17.04 -7.96
C THR A 217 6.32 15.62 -7.41
N GLY A 218 6.24 14.64 -8.30
CA GLY A 218 6.23 13.22 -7.97
C GLY A 218 7.27 12.47 -8.79
N TYR A 219 8.02 11.60 -8.11
CA TYR A 219 8.80 10.58 -8.79
C TYR A 219 7.86 9.61 -9.47
N HIS A 220 8.18 9.24 -10.70
CA HIS A 220 7.43 8.27 -11.50
C HIS A 220 8.35 7.17 -12.01
N ALA A 221 7.86 5.94 -11.97
CA ALA A 221 8.55 4.77 -12.49
C ALA A 221 7.56 3.81 -13.16
N LEU A 222 8.09 3.00 -14.09
CA LEU A 222 7.33 2.04 -14.88
C LEU A 222 7.88 0.63 -14.71
N SER A 223 7.02 -0.38 -14.74
CA SER A 223 7.41 -1.77 -14.63
C SER A 223 6.50 -2.68 -15.44
N ASP A 224 7.05 -3.71 -16.07
CA ASP A 224 6.26 -4.70 -16.82
C ASP A 224 5.74 -5.82 -15.90
N ASP A 225 6.42 -6.09 -14.79
CA ASP A 225 6.15 -7.20 -13.87
C ASP A 225 5.64 -6.77 -12.48
N GLY A 226 5.64 -5.46 -12.21
CA GLY A 226 5.30 -4.89 -10.91
C GLY A 226 6.35 -5.18 -9.84
N LEU A 227 7.56 -5.60 -10.23
CA LEU A 227 8.68 -5.92 -9.34
C LEU A 227 9.91 -5.09 -9.65
N THR A 228 10.19 -4.82 -10.92
CA THR A 228 11.37 -4.08 -11.36
C THR A 228 10.91 -2.76 -11.96
N PHE A 229 11.00 -1.67 -11.18
CA PHE A 229 10.58 -0.35 -11.64
C PHE A 229 11.76 0.46 -12.20
N VAL A 230 11.58 0.97 -13.41
CA VAL A 230 12.52 1.83 -14.12
C VAL A 230 12.07 3.28 -13.98
N ARG A 231 12.96 4.11 -13.43
CA ARG A 231 12.75 5.55 -13.23
C ARG A 231 12.42 6.26 -14.54
N GLN A 232 11.39 7.08 -14.53
CA GLN A 232 11.00 7.97 -15.63
C GLN A 232 11.34 9.43 -15.33
N LYS A 233 10.79 10.38 -16.11
CA LYS A 233 10.81 11.80 -15.73
C LYS A 233 9.86 12.05 -14.55
N ASP A 234 10.08 13.13 -13.81
CA ASP A 234 9.11 13.55 -12.78
C ASP A 234 7.77 13.93 -13.41
N VAL A 235 6.70 13.63 -12.67
CA VAL A 235 5.37 14.17 -12.93
C VAL A 235 5.13 15.41 -12.07
N ARG A 236 4.33 16.33 -12.59
CA ARG A 236 4.02 17.59 -11.89
C ARG A 236 2.55 17.96 -12.01
N VAL A 237 2.01 18.50 -10.93
CA VAL A 237 0.71 19.15 -10.86
C VAL A 237 0.88 20.62 -10.47
N ARG A 238 -0.09 21.47 -10.84
CA ARG A 238 -0.07 22.91 -10.48
C ARG A 238 -0.83 23.18 -9.18
N GLU A 239 -1.56 22.20 -8.71
CA GLU A 239 -2.41 22.23 -7.54
C GLU A 239 -1.58 22.28 -6.27
N LYS A 240 -2.15 22.89 -5.24
CA LYS A 240 -1.59 22.80 -3.89
C LYS A 240 -1.73 21.37 -3.39
N GLY A 241 -0.61 20.76 -2.99
CA GLY A 241 -0.57 19.41 -2.44
C GLY A 241 0.55 18.60 -3.07
N ASP A 242 0.69 17.37 -2.61
CA ASP A 242 1.77 16.46 -3.01
C ASP A 242 1.19 15.19 -3.63
N TRP A 243 2.04 14.42 -4.31
CA TRP A 243 1.75 13.09 -4.88
C TRP A 243 1.67 12.03 -3.79
N LEU A 244 0.90 12.34 -2.75
CA LEU A 244 0.66 11.53 -1.57
C LEU A 244 -0.83 11.17 -1.54
N GLY A 245 -1.13 9.89 -1.68
CA GLY A 245 -2.48 9.34 -1.77
C GLY A 245 -2.52 8.11 -2.69
N HIS A 246 -3.56 7.99 -3.52
CA HIS A 246 -3.87 6.72 -4.19
C HIS A 246 -4.30 6.89 -5.64
N THR A 247 -4.08 5.85 -6.43
CA THR A 247 -4.49 5.76 -7.84
C THR A 247 -5.75 4.92 -8.02
N ALA A 248 -6.53 5.21 -9.06
CA ALA A 248 -7.64 4.37 -9.50
C ALA A 248 -7.69 4.31 -11.04
N VAL A 249 -7.96 3.14 -11.60
CA VAL A 249 -8.12 2.99 -13.06
C VAL A 249 -9.59 2.81 -13.39
N VAL A 250 -10.09 3.60 -14.35
CA VAL A 250 -11.48 3.59 -14.77
C VAL A 250 -11.57 3.72 -16.28
N GLY A 251 -11.85 2.61 -16.96
CA GLY A 251 -11.77 2.53 -18.41
C GLY A 251 -10.35 2.88 -18.87
N GLU A 252 -10.25 3.81 -19.81
CA GLU A 252 -8.97 4.27 -20.39
C GLU A 252 -8.30 5.40 -19.60
N LYS A 253 -8.79 5.70 -18.38
CA LYS A 253 -8.26 6.79 -17.55
C LYS A 253 -7.63 6.26 -16.27
N LEU A 254 -6.43 6.76 -16.00
CA LEU A 254 -5.82 6.70 -14.69
C LEU A 254 -6.20 7.95 -13.90
N TYR A 255 -6.66 7.76 -12.66
CA TYR A 255 -6.92 8.81 -11.70
C TYR A 255 -5.87 8.78 -10.60
N PHE A 256 -5.52 9.95 -10.08
CA PHE A 256 -4.72 10.12 -8.87
C PHE A 256 -5.49 11.00 -7.91
N PHE A 257 -5.58 10.57 -6.66
CA PHE A 257 -6.18 11.32 -5.57
C PHE A 257 -5.08 11.69 -4.60
N GLY A 258 -4.51 12.86 -4.79
CA GLY A 258 -3.42 13.36 -3.98
C GLY A 258 -3.92 14.21 -2.81
N THR A 259 -2.98 14.83 -2.12
CA THR A 259 -3.29 15.67 -0.96
C THR A 259 -4.09 16.89 -1.40
N VAL A 260 -5.40 16.88 -1.14
CA VAL A 260 -6.39 17.91 -1.51
C VAL A 260 -6.57 18.22 -3.00
N TRP A 261 -6.02 17.39 -3.89
CA TRP A 261 -6.20 17.47 -5.34
C TRP A 261 -6.58 16.11 -5.93
N GLN A 262 -7.24 16.13 -7.08
CA GLN A 262 -7.45 14.95 -7.91
C GLN A 262 -7.01 15.25 -9.33
N GLY A 263 -6.49 14.26 -10.04
CA GLY A 263 -6.12 14.38 -11.43
C GLY A 263 -6.49 13.14 -12.23
N SER A 264 -6.55 13.30 -13.54
CA SER A 264 -6.70 12.20 -14.48
C SER A 264 -5.65 12.29 -15.58
N SER A 265 -5.28 11.13 -16.10
CA SER A 265 -4.30 10.96 -17.17
C SER A 265 -4.76 9.86 -18.12
N MET A 266 -4.41 10.02 -19.40
CA MET A 266 -4.58 9.00 -20.44
C MET A 266 -3.29 8.19 -20.69
N ASP A 267 -2.15 8.67 -20.18
CA ASP A 267 -0.83 8.11 -20.44
C ASP A 267 0.00 7.84 -19.15
N GLY A 268 -0.56 8.16 -17.99
CA GLY A 268 0.10 8.11 -16.68
C GLY A 268 1.21 9.14 -16.47
N ASN A 269 1.50 10.01 -17.43
CA ASN A 269 2.62 10.95 -17.38
C ASN A 269 2.12 12.40 -17.34
N LYS A 270 1.12 12.74 -18.14
CA LYS A 270 0.52 14.06 -18.25
C LYS A 270 -0.81 14.09 -17.51
N TRP A 271 -0.97 15.07 -16.65
CA TRP A 271 -2.09 15.11 -15.72
C TRP A 271 -2.92 16.37 -15.92
N GLN A 272 -4.23 16.15 -16.01
CA GLN A 272 -5.23 17.21 -15.86
C GLN A 272 -5.77 17.11 -14.44
N SER A 273 -5.56 18.16 -13.67
CA SER A 273 -5.81 18.15 -12.24
C SER A 273 -6.69 19.32 -11.80
N GLY A 274 -7.20 19.20 -10.58
CA GLY A 274 -7.98 20.21 -9.90
C GLY A 274 -8.17 19.84 -8.44
N ARG A 275 -8.80 20.73 -7.67
CA ARG A 275 -9.06 20.50 -6.25
C ARG A 275 -9.95 19.27 -6.05
N SER A 276 -9.58 18.39 -5.11
CA SER A 276 -10.44 17.28 -4.70
C SER A 276 -11.51 17.77 -3.73
N LEU A 277 -12.67 17.12 -3.76
CA LEU A 277 -13.76 17.38 -2.82
C LEU A 277 -13.97 16.16 -1.92
N GLY A 278 -13.87 16.38 -0.62
CA GLY A 278 -14.23 15.40 0.41
C GLY A 278 -13.17 14.36 0.78
N THR A 279 -12.05 14.26 0.06
CA THR A 279 -11.02 13.25 0.36
C THR A 279 -9.97 13.72 1.38
N GLY A 280 -9.62 15.01 1.37
CA GLY A 280 -8.63 15.55 2.32
C GLY A 280 -7.18 15.20 1.92
N PRO A 281 -6.23 15.22 2.88
CA PRO A 281 -4.85 14.79 2.66
C PRO A 281 -4.75 13.27 2.57
N ASP A 282 -3.76 12.79 1.80
CA ASP A 282 -3.36 11.37 1.73
C ASP A 282 -4.52 10.35 1.70
N PRO A 283 -5.44 10.44 0.73
CA PRO A 283 -6.60 9.55 0.69
C PRO A 283 -6.31 8.24 -0.04
N ALA A 284 -6.97 7.17 0.38
CA ALA A 284 -7.17 5.97 -0.43
C ALA A 284 -8.44 6.13 -1.26
N VAL A 285 -8.39 5.91 -2.57
CA VAL A 285 -9.60 5.98 -3.41
C VAL A 285 -9.56 4.90 -4.47
N ILE A 286 -10.63 4.12 -4.58
CA ILE A 286 -10.82 3.11 -5.62
C ILE A 286 -12.23 3.22 -6.22
N ARG A 287 -12.37 2.73 -7.45
CA ARG A 287 -13.67 2.43 -8.04
C ARG A 287 -13.89 0.93 -7.98
N LEU A 288 -14.99 0.52 -7.35
CA LEU A 288 -15.36 -0.87 -7.16
C LEU A 288 -15.97 -1.45 -8.45
N SER A 289 -15.94 -2.77 -8.60
CA SER A 289 -16.54 -3.51 -9.72
C SER A 289 -18.03 -3.28 -9.87
N ASN A 290 -18.75 -3.01 -8.77
CA ASN A 290 -20.16 -2.63 -8.80
C ASN A 290 -20.41 -1.17 -9.27
N GLY A 291 -19.36 -0.45 -9.65
CA GLY A 291 -19.39 0.90 -10.19
C GLY A 291 -19.34 2.02 -9.14
N THR A 292 -19.50 1.71 -7.85
CA THR A 292 -19.41 2.67 -6.74
C THR A 292 -17.97 3.11 -6.50
N TRP A 293 -17.77 4.36 -6.11
CA TRP A 293 -16.49 4.88 -5.63
C TRP A 293 -16.41 4.78 -4.11
N LEU A 294 -15.26 4.34 -3.62
CA LEU A 294 -14.95 4.23 -2.20
C LEU A 294 -13.71 5.07 -1.89
N ALA A 295 -13.75 5.84 -0.80
CA ALA A 295 -12.61 6.58 -0.30
C ALA A 295 -12.35 6.29 1.19
N GLY A 296 -11.10 6.00 1.52
CA GLY A 296 -10.55 5.99 2.87
C GLY A 296 -9.83 7.30 3.13
N THR A 297 -10.20 7.98 4.21
CA THR A 297 -9.65 9.28 4.59
C THR A 297 -9.30 9.27 6.07
N THR A 298 -8.32 10.09 6.46
CA THR A 298 -7.79 10.08 7.83
C THR A 298 -7.98 11.45 8.50
N PRO A 299 -9.23 11.88 8.78
CA PRO A 299 -9.46 13.12 9.50
C PRO A 299 -8.81 13.08 10.88
N LYS A 300 -8.48 14.28 11.39
CA LYS A 300 -8.13 14.41 12.80
C LYS A 300 -9.33 14.00 13.64
N ARG A 301 -9.09 13.25 14.70
CA ARG A 301 -10.08 12.90 15.70
C ARG A 301 -10.68 14.16 16.31
N ASN A 302 -12.00 14.20 16.42
CA ASN A 302 -12.67 15.20 17.23
C ASN A 302 -12.40 14.84 18.70
N GLN A 303 -11.72 15.74 19.42
CA GLN A 303 -11.52 15.63 20.88
C GLN A 303 -12.80 15.99 21.62
#